data_AF-A0A1W7D411-F1
#
_entry.id   AF-A0A1W7D411-F1
#
_cell.length_a   1.000
_cell.length_b   1.000
_cell.length_c   1.000
_cell.angle_alpha   90.00
_cell.angle_beta   90.00
_cell.angle_gamma   90.00
#
_symmetry.space_group_name_H-M   'P 1'
#
loop_
_entity.id
_entity.type
_entity.pdbx_description
1 polymer ?
#
loop_
_entity_poly.entity_id
_entity_poly.type
_entity_poly.pdbx_seq_one_letter_code
_entity_poly.pdbx_strand_id
1 'polypeptide(L)'
;MTSAPLVRLAADGELERKSQEVTDWAARIGWIVGILLFLALVYWLMREGWKWRAVLQDDLPELTPAPADPPGARLALTGRYHGTTTAGQWLDRIVARGLGARSRAELTLSGAGVTVLRPGAADFHIPADRVRGARLDKGIAGKVLTEGGLLVITWEHGGRLLDSGFRADRPAEHAAWVGELGAFDPYEGSLVGHTSNTPEEGAP
;
A
#
# COMPACT_ATOMS: atom_id res chain seq x y z
N MET A 1 -6.65 79.54 -42.64
CA MET A 1 -6.51 79.33 -41.18
C MET A 1 -7.77 78.60 -40.72
N THR A 2 -7.76 77.27 -40.81
CA THR A 2 -7.63 76.33 -39.67
C THR A 2 -8.90 76.21 -38.83
N SER A 3 -9.86 75.43 -39.32
CA SER A 3 -10.96 74.88 -38.52
C SER A 3 -11.02 73.37 -38.73
N ALA A 4 -10.01 72.66 -38.25
CA ALA A 4 -9.93 71.20 -38.29
C ALA A 4 -9.45 70.51 -36.98
N PRO A 5 -9.54 71.08 -35.76
CA PRO A 5 -9.23 70.31 -34.55
C PRO A 5 -10.45 69.58 -33.94
N LEU A 6 -11.68 70.09 -34.12
CA LEU A 6 -12.85 69.55 -33.40
C LEU A 6 -13.41 68.23 -33.98
N VAL A 7 -13.28 68.00 -35.29
CA VAL A 7 -13.74 66.76 -35.92
C VAL A 7 -12.84 65.57 -35.56
N ARG A 8 -11.55 65.80 -35.29
CA ARG A 8 -10.64 64.72 -34.84
C ARG A 8 -10.92 64.27 -33.41
N LEU A 9 -11.13 65.19 -32.47
CA LEU A 9 -11.43 64.86 -31.07
C LEU A 9 -12.74 64.06 -30.89
N ALA A 10 -13.75 64.33 -31.73
CA ALA A 10 -15.00 63.56 -31.71
C ALA A 10 -14.81 62.13 -32.26
N ALA A 11 -14.02 61.97 -33.33
CA ALA A 11 -13.70 60.66 -33.90
C ALA A 11 -12.78 59.83 -32.98
N ASP A 12 -11.83 60.48 -32.30
CA ASP A 12 -10.92 59.82 -31.37
C ASP A 12 -11.67 59.32 -30.11
N GLY A 13 -12.63 60.12 -29.59
CA GLY A 13 -13.48 59.71 -28.47
C GLY A 13 -14.51 58.62 -28.80
N GLU A 14 -14.97 58.52 -30.05
CA GLU A 14 -15.83 57.41 -30.50
C GLU A 14 -15.06 56.09 -30.66
N LEU A 15 -13.76 56.14 -31.00
CA LEU A 15 -12.90 54.96 -31.07
C LEU A 15 -12.49 54.45 -29.68
N GLU A 16 -12.26 55.33 -28.71
CA GLU A 16 -11.96 54.97 -27.32
C GLU A 16 -13.18 54.46 -26.55
N ARG A 17 -14.40 54.78 -27.03
CA ARG A 17 -15.66 54.19 -26.54
C ARG A 17 -16.01 52.87 -27.25
N LYS A 18 -15.05 52.18 -27.87
CA LYS A 18 -15.15 50.72 -27.99
C LYS A 18 -14.92 50.16 -26.60
N SER A 19 -16.05 49.99 -25.90
CA SER A 19 -16.29 48.95 -24.90
C SER A 19 -15.03 48.12 -24.67
N GLN A 20 -14.31 48.39 -23.57
CA GLN A 20 -13.53 47.32 -22.98
C GLN A 20 -14.53 46.18 -22.84
N GLU A 21 -14.41 45.17 -23.71
CA GLU A 21 -15.32 44.05 -23.75
C GLU A 21 -15.44 43.61 -22.31
N VAL A 22 -16.63 43.83 -21.74
CA VAL A 22 -16.94 43.44 -20.38
C VAL A 22 -16.63 41.98 -20.39
N THR A 23 -15.48 41.64 -19.78
CA THR A 23 -15.02 40.31 -19.42
C THR A 23 -16.02 39.26 -19.86
N ASP A 24 -15.68 38.38 -20.81
CA ASP A 24 -16.60 37.35 -21.27
C ASP A 24 -16.97 36.43 -20.09
N TRP A 25 -17.97 36.86 -19.32
CA TRP A 25 -18.41 36.26 -18.09
C TRP A 25 -19.05 34.92 -18.41
N ALA A 26 -19.65 34.78 -19.60
CA ALA A 26 -20.15 33.51 -20.10
C ALA A 26 -18.99 32.52 -20.32
N ALA A 27 -17.90 32.95 -20.97
CA ALA A 27 -16.71 32.11 -21.11
C ALA A 27 -16.10 31.77 -19.75
N ARG A 28 -15.96 32.73 -18.82
CA ARG A 28 -15.44 32.46 -17.47
C ARG A 28 -16.30 31.50 -16.67
N ILE A 29 -17.64 31.67 -16.70
CA ILE A 29 -18.59 30.75 -16.07
C ILE A 29 -18.47 29.37 -16.72
N GLY A 30 -18.36 29.30 -18.04
CA GLY A 30 -18.12 28.05 -18.77
C GLY A 30 -16.85 27.34 -18.31
N TRP A 31 -15.73 28.07 -18.18
CA TRP A 31 -14.48 27.53 -17.65
C TRP A 31 -14.61 27.06 -16.20
N ILE A 32 -15.28 27.82 -15.34
CA ILE A 32 -15.50 27.43 -13.93
C ILE A 32 -16.33 26.15 -13.85
N VAL A 33 -17.43 26.07 -14.60
CA VAL A 33 -18.28 24.87 -14.64
C VAL A 33 -17.50 23.69 -15.19
N GLY A 34 -16.72 23.87 -16.26
CA GLY A 34 -15.85 22.85 -16.82
C GLY A 34 -14.82 22.32 -15.82
N ILE A 35 -14.15 23.21 -15.08
CA ILE A 35 -13.19 22.84 -14.03
C ILE A 35 -13.90 22.10 -12.89
N LEU A 36 -15.07 22.57 -12.44
CA LEU A 36 -15.82 21.91 -11.37
C LEU A 36 -16.27 20.50 -11.78
N LEU A 37 -16.75 20.32 -13.00
CA LEU A 37 -17.12 19.01 -13.54
C LEU A 37 -15.90 18.08 -13.65
N PHE A 38 -14.77 18.62 -14.12
CA PHE A 38 -13.53 17.86 -14.20
C PHE A 38 -13.04 17.42 -12.81
N LEU A 39 -13.05 18.32 -11.82
CA LEU A 39 -12.69 17.99 -10.43
C LEU A 39 -13.66 16.96 -9.83
N ALA A 40 -14.96 17.10 -10.07
CA ALA A 40 -15.96 16.13 -9.64
C ALA A 40 -15.73 14.75 -10.26
N LEU A 41 -15.37 14.70 -11.56
CA LEU A 41 -15.05 13.47 -12.27
C LEU A 41 -13.77 12.82 -11.70
N VAL A 42 -12.70 13.58 -11.49
CA VAL A 42 -11.46 13.09 -10.88
C VAL A 42 -11.74 12.55 -9.47
N TYR A 43 -12.51 13.27 -8.67
CA TYR A 43 -12.89 12.84 -7.33
C TYR A 43 -13.75 11.56 -7.38
N TRP A 44 -14.67 11.46 -8.33
CA TRP A 44 -15.47 10.26 -8.56
C TRP A 44 -14.61 9.06 -8.96
N LEU A 45 -13.66 9.23 -9.89
CA LEU A 45 -12.72 8.18 -10.30
C LEU A 45 -11.80 7.75 -9.14
N MET A 46 -11.34 8.69 -8.31
CA MET A 46 -10.57 8.37 -7.10
C MET A 46 -11.41 7.52 -6.13
N ARG A 47 -12.67 7.92 -5.90
CA ARG A 47 -13.60 7.20 -5.04
C ARG A 47 -13.87 5.79 -5.58
N GLU A 48 -14.06 5.66 -6.89
CA GLU A 48 -14.28 4.35 -7.52
C GLU A 48 -13.02 3.49 -7.41
N GLY A 49 -11.83 4.04 -7.68
CA GLY A 49 -10.57 3.34 -7.45
C GLY A 49 -10.37 2.88 -6.00
N TRP A 50 -10.87 3.62 -5.01
CA TRP A 50 -10.86 3.20 -3.61
C TRP A 50 -11.83 2.06 -3.32
N LYS A 51 -13.02 2.05 -3.92
CA LYS A 51 -13.96 0.93 -3.81
C LYS A 51 -13.40 -0.33 -4.47
N TRP A 52 -12.78 -0.21 -5.63
CA TRP A 52 -12.17 -1.35 -6.33
C TRP A 52 -11.02 -1.95 -5.51
N ARG A 53 -10.18 -1.12 -4.86
CA ARG A 53 -9.17 -1.65 -3.91
C ARG A 53 -9.79 -2.38 -2.73
N ALA A 54 -10.92 -1.91 -2.19
CA ALA A 54 -11.61 -2.59 -1.10
C ALA A 54 -12.19 -3.95 -1.55
N VAL A 55 -12.75 -4.02 -2.75
CA VAL A 55 -13.27 -5.27 -3.34
C VAL A 55 -12.15 -6.27 -3.59
N LEU A 56 -10.97 -5.83 -4.01
CA LEU A 56 -9.81 -6.73 -4.13
C LEU A 56 -9.40 -7.35 -2.78
N GLN A 57 -9.68 -6.72 -1.63
CA GLN A 57 -9.28 -7.23 -0.32
C GLN A 57 -10.36 -8.08 0.39
N ASP A 58 -11.61 -8.08 -0.09
CA ASP A 58 -12.75 -8.73 0.59
C ASP A 58 -12.89 -10.23 0.27
N ASP A 59 -12.25 -10.71 -0.81
CA ASP A 59 -12.24 -12.13 -1.21
C ASP A 59 -11.30 -13.03 -0.37
N LEU A 60 -10.77 -12.53 0.75
CA LEU A 60 -9.92 -13.35 1.62
C LEU A 60 -10.79 -14.35 2.41
N PRO A 61 -10.56 -15.67 2.24
CA PRO A 61 -11.33 -16.69 2.96
C PRO A 61 -11.19 -16.53 4.48
N GLU A 62 -12.08 -17.17 5.24
CA GLU A 62 -12.00 -17.16 6.70
C GLU A 62 -10.63 -17.64 7.19
N LEU A 63 -10.09 -16.97 8.20
CA LEU A 63 -8.86 -17.41 8.86
C LEU A 63 -9.14 -18.68 9.63
N THR A 64 -8.17 -19.59 9.64
CA THR A 64 -8.26 -20.78 10.50
C THR A 64 -8.17 -20.31 11.95
N PRO A 65 -9.16 -20.65 12.81
CA PRO A 65 -9.13 -20.23 14.21
C PRO A 65 -7.92 -20.83 14.92
N ALA A 66 -7.37 -20.09 15.88
CA ALA A 66 -6.29 -20.60 16.71
C ALA A 66 -6.78 -21.82 17.54
N PRO A 67 -6.03 -22.93 17.57
CA PRO A 67 -6.36 -24.04 18.45
C PRO A 67 -6.22 -23.62 19.91
N ALA A 68 -7.14 -24.08 20.77
CA ALA A 68 -7.18 -23.69 22.18
C ALA A 68 -5.96 -24.19 22.99
N ASP A 69 -5.34 -25.29 22.54
CA ASP A 69 -4.11 -25.84 23.12
C ASP A 69 -3.20 -26.30 21.96
N PRO A 70 -2.15 -25.55 21.59
CA PRO A 70 -1.24 -25.94 20.52
C PRO A 70 -0.26 -27.01 21.03
N PRO A 71 -0.37 -28.28 20.59
CA PRO A 71 0.52 -29.31 21.06
C PRO A 71 1.94 -29.10 20.51
N GLY A 72 2.94 -29.13 21.40
CA GLY A 72 4.36 -29.21 21.02
C GLY A 72 4.93 -27.91 20.44
N ALA A 73 4.93 -26.84 21.23
CA ALA A 73 5.62 -25.60 20.90
C ALA A 73 7.13 -25.84 20.71
N ARG A 74 7.64 -25.53 19.52
CA ARG A 74 9.08 -25.53 19.19
C ARG A 74 9.71 -24.19 19.53
N LEU A 75 9.03 -23.10 19.15
CA LEU A 75 9.39 -21.74 19.50
C LEU A 75 8.15 -20.99 19.98
N ALA A 76 8.34 -20.10 20.93
CA ALA A 76 7.35 -19.13 21.36
C ALA A 76 7.99 -17.74 21.40
N LEU A 77 7.22 -16.72 21.01
CA LEU A 77 7.66 -15.33 21.05
C LEU A 77 6.51 -14.43 21.50
N THR A 78 6.81 -13.40 22.29
CA THR A 78 5.84 -12.35 22.62
C THR A 78 6.28 -11.03 22.01
N GLY A 79 5.31 -10.21 21.61
CA GLY A 79 5.61 -8.92 21.03
C GLY A 79 4.40 -8.18 20.51
N ARG A 80 4.61 -7.48 19.39
CA ARG A 80 3.61 -6.64 18.75
C ARG A 80 3.39 -7.05 17.30
N TYR A 81 2.13 -7.15 16.93
CA TYR A 81 1.73 -7.33 15.54
C TYR A 81 1.51 -5.96 14.88
N HIS A 82 2.14 -5.76 13.73
CA HIS A 82 2.14 -4.49 13.00
C HIS A 82 1.08 -4.44 11.87
N GLY A 83 0.65 -5.61 11.40
CA GLY A 83 -0.30 -5.79 10.32
C GLY A 83 0.18 -6.82 9.31
N THR A 84 -0.72 -7.19 8.41
CA THR A 84 -0.40 -8.00 7.23
C THR A 84 -0.45 -7.14 5.96
N THR A 85 0.46 -7.39 5.03
CA THR A 85 0.50 -6.79 3.70
C THR A 85 0.53 -7.89 2.64
N THR A 86 0.29 -7.53 1.38
CA THR A 86 0.60 -8.42 0.26
C THR A 86 2.12 -8.61 0.18
N ALA A 87 2.58 -9.85 -0.08
CA ALA A 87 4.00 -10.16 -0.11
C ALA A 87 4.76 -9.31 -1.14
N GLY A 88 5.88 -8.72 -0.73
CA GLY A 88 6.67 -7.81 -1.57
C GLY A 88 6.03 -6.43 -1.84
N GLN A 89 4.81 -6.19 -1.37
CA GLN A 89 4.08 -4.92 -1.51
C GLN A 89 3.86 -4.30 -0.14
N TRP A 90 4.93 -3.79 0.47
CA TRP A 90 4.94 -3.31 1.86
C TRP A 90 3.98 -2.14 2.18
N LEU A 91 3.42 -1.47 1.17
CA LEU A 91 2.39 -0.43 1.30
C LEU A 91 0.96 -0.96 1.16
N ASP A 92 0.77 -2.14 0.57
CA ASP A 92 -0.55 -2.74 0.35
C ASP A 92 -1.04 -3.45 1.61
N ARG A 93 -1.65 -2.67 2.50
CA ARG A 93 -2.12 -3.15 3.81
C ARG A 93 -3.43 -3.90 3.69
N ILE A 94 -3.46 -5.11 4.24
CA ILE A 94 -4.64 -5.96 4.28
C ILE A 94 -5.39 -5.69 5.57
N VAL A 95 -6.59 -5.10 5.45
CA VAL A 95 -7.45 -4.78 6.60
C VAL A 95 -8.50 -5.86 6.86
N ALA A 96 -8.80 -6.67 5.84
CA ALA A 96 -9.77 -7.74 5.89
C ALA A 96 -9.48 -8.75 7.02
N ARG A 97 -10.55 -9.35 7.54
CA ARG A 97 -10.52 -10.42 8.57
C ARG A 97 -9.69 -10.07 9.82
N GLY A 98 -9.58 -8.80 10.16
CA GLY A 98 -8.85 -8.35 11.37
C GLY A 98 -7.32 -8.34 11.23
N LEU A 99 -6.78 -8.51 10.02
CA LEU A 99 -5.33 -8.46 9.76
C LEU A 99 -4.77 -7.02 9.74
N GLY A 100 -5.64 -6.00 9.71
CA GLY A 100 -5.23 -4.59 9.77
C GLY A 100 -4.96 -4.06 11.20
N ALA A 101 -5.55 -4.70 12.22
CA ALA A 101 -5.52 -4.23 13.59
C ALA A 101 -4.15 -4.45 14.22
N ARG A 102 -3.56 -3.39 14.79
CA ARG A 102 -2.32 -3.51 15.58
C ARG A 102 -2.68 -3.98 16.98
N SER A 103 -1.97 -4.99 17.47
CA SER A 103 -2.23 -5.58 18.78
C SER A 103 -0.93 -6.08 19.40
N ARG A 104 -0.99 -6.45 20.68
CA ARG A 104 -0.02 -7.40 21.22
C ARG A 104 -0.22 -8.74 20.51
N ALA A 105 0.85 -9.49 20.36
CA ALA A 105 0.79 -10.80 19.75
C ALA A 105 1.72 -11.77 20.49
N GLU A 106 1.24 -12.98 20.66
CA GLU A 106 1.99 -14.13 21.14
C GLU A 106 1.99 -15.14 20.00
N LEU A 107 3.18 -15.52 19.55
CA LEU A 107 3.35 -16.47 18.47
C LEU A 107 3.86 -17.78 19.05
N THR A 108 3.33 -18.88 18.54
CA THR A 108 3.79 -20.22 18.86
C THR A 108 3.99 -20.98 17.57
N LEU A 109 5.23 -21.40 17.32
CA LEU A 109 5.58 -22.32 16.24
C LEU A 109 5.45 -23.74 16.75
N SER A 110 4.67 -24.56 16.05
CA SER A 110 4.48 -25.98 16.34
C SER A 110 4.63 -26.80 15.06
N GLY A 111 4.59 -28.14 15.17
CA GLY A 111 4.55 -28.99 13.98
C GLY A 111 3.33 -28.76 13.07
N ALA A 112 2.25 -28.21 13.60
CA ALA A 112 1.04 -27.88 12.84
C ALA A 112 1.14 -26.55 12.08
N GLY A 113 2.08 -25.68 12.45
CA GLY A 113 2.26 -24.35 11.88
C GLY A 113 2.44 -23.26 12.93
N VAL A 114 2.09 -22.03 12.56
CA VAL A 114 2.25 -20.83 13.40
C VAL A 114 0.91 -20.40 13.96
N THR A 115 0.76 -20.47 15.28
CA THR A 115 -0.40 -19.91 15.99
C THR A 115 -0.09 -18.48 16.42
N VAL A 116 -1.02 -17.56 16.17
CA VAL A 116 -0.91 -16.15 16.54
C VAL A 116 -2.10 -15.78 17.43
N LEU A 117 -1.82 -15.58 18.71
CA LEU A 117 -2.78 -15.08 19.69
C LEU A 117 -2.61 -13.57 19.81
N ARG A 118 -3.71 -12.83 19.70
CA ARG A 118 -3.73 -11.37 19.70
C ARG A 118 -4.76 -10.85 20.69
N PRO A 119 -4.40 -10.68 21.97
CA PRO A 119 -5.30 -10.10 22.95
C PRO A 119 -5.87 -8.75 22.47
N GLY A 120 -7.20 -8.69 22.33
CA GLY A 120 -7.92 -7.50 21.83
C GLY A 120 -8.07 -7.43 20.29
N ALA A 121 -7.69 -8.46 19.55
CA ALA A 121 -7.96 -8.64 18.12
C ALA A 121 -8.29 -10.12 17.82
N ALA A 122 -8.57 -10.46 16.56
CA ALA A 122 -8.91 -11.84 16.19
C ALA A 122 -7.66 -12.74 16.20
N ASP A 123 -7.74 -13.89 16.87
CA ASP A 123 -6.68 -14.91 16.84
C ASP A 123 -6.72 -15.69 15.53
N PHE A 124 -5.57 -16.19 15.07
CA PHE A 124 -5.52 -17.00 13.86
C PHE A 124 -4.37 -18.00 13.88
N HIS A 125 -4.52 -19.07 13.10
CA HIS A 125 -3.50 -20.09 12.88
C HIS A 125 -3.11 -20.12 11.40
N ILE A 126 -1.81 -20.20 11.14
CA ILE A 126 -1.23 -20.40 9.82
C ILE A 126 -0.76 -21.86 9.75
N PRO A 127 -1.45 -22.72 9.00
CA PRO A 127 -1.04 -24.10 8.77
C PRO A 127 0.38 -24.19 8.18
N ALA A 128 1.15 -25.20 8.60
CA ALA A 128 2.55 -25.38 8.18
C ALA A 128 2.73 -25.48 6.65
N ASP A 129 1.79 -26.10 5.95
CA ASP A 129 1.76 -26.22 4.49
C ASP A 129 1.58 -24.88 3.76
N ARG A 130 1.06 -23.88 4.47
CA ARG A 130 0.85 -22.52 3.95
C ARG A 130 1.97 -21.55 4.30
N VAL A 131 2.86 -21.91 5.22
CA VAL A 131 4.03 -21.07 5.52
C VAL A 131 5.06 -21.22 4.39
N ARG A 132 5.52 -20.10 3.84
CA ARG A 132 6.56 -20.07 2.79
C ARG A 132 7.94 -19.77 3.35
N GLY A 133 7.99 -19.04 4.46
CA GLY A 133 9.19 -18.82 5.25
C GLY A 133 9.12 -17.50 6.00
N ALA A 134 10.26 -17.02 6.47
CA ALA A 134 10.37 -15.78 7.20
C ALA A 134 11.61 -14.98 6.80
N ARG A 135 11.59 -13.69 7.08
CA ARG A 135 12.73 -12.79 6.90
C ARG A 135 12.78 -11.74 7.99
N LEU A 136 13.96 -11.16 8.16
CA LEU A 136 14.13 -9.94 8.93
C LEU A 136 14.00 -8.75 7.99
N ASP A 137 13.11 -7.84 8.32
CA ASP A 137 12.87 -6.66 7.49
C ASP A 137 13.06 -5.38 8.31
N LYS A 138 13.29 -4.27 7.60
CA LYS A 138 13.39 -2.93 8.17
C LYS A 138 12.04 -2.22 8.14
N GLY A 139 11.06 -2.70 7.37
CA GLY A 139 9.76 -2.06 7.36
C GLY A 139 8.60 -2.90 6.84
N ILE A 140 7.41 -2.62 7.37
CA ILE A 140 6.14 -3.19 6.91
C ILE A 140 5.01 -2.19 7.14
N ALA A 141 4.01 -2.20 6.25
CA ALA A 141 2.79 -1.40 6.36
C ALA A 141 3.08 0.10 6.57
N GLY A 142 4.03 0.65 5.81
CA GLY A 142 4.40 2.07 5.84
C GLY A 142 5.23 2.51 7.04
N LYS A 143 5.77 1.59 7.86
CA LYS A 143 6.65 1.91 8.99
C LYS A 143 8.05 1.38 8.78
N VAL A 144 9.05 2.23 8.94
CA VAL A 144 10.48 1.87 8.95
C VAL A 144 10.95 1.82 10.40
N LEU A 145 11.59 0.71 10.77
CA LEU A 145 12.22 0.47 12.06
C LEU A 145 13.74 0.29 11.87
N THR A 146 14.46 0.15 12.97
CA THR A 146 15.87 -0.25 12.96
C THR A 146 16.05 -1.61 12.28
N GLU A 147 17.18 -1.80 11.62
CA GLU A 147 17.54 -3.04 10.92
C GLU A 147 17.43 -4.28 11.82
N GLY A 148 16.79 -5.34 11.32
CA GLY A 148 16.51 -6.56 12.08
C GLY A 148 15.39 -6.44 13.12
N GLY A 149 14.71 -5.29 13.18
CA GLY A 149 13.68 -4.99 14.18
C GLY A 149 12.31 -5.62 13.94
N LEU A 150 12.12 -6.30 12.80
CA LEU A 150 10.85 -6.90 12.42
C LEU A 150 11.06 -8.30 11.85
N LEU A 151 10.34 -9.28 12.41
CA LEU A 151 10.13 -10.59 11.83
C LEU A 151 8.94 -10.54 10.88
N VAL A 152 9.16 -10.82 9.60
CA VAL A 152 8.09 -10.95 8.61
C VAL A 152 7.92 -12.42 8.26
N ILE A 153 6.74 -12.97 8.53
CA ILE A 153 6.38 -14.33 8.14
C ILE A 153 5.58 -14.25 6.85
N THR A 154 6.07 -14.92 5.81
CA THR A 154 5.38 -15.03 4.51
C THR A 154 4.58 -16.32 4.45
N TRP A 155 3.31 -16.22 4.07
CA TRP A 155 2.39 -17.35 4.04
C TRP A 155 1.33 -17.17 2.96
N GLU A 156 0.75 -18.29 2.51
CA GLU A 156 -0.31 -18.29 1.50
C GLU A 156 -1.69 -18.32 2.14
N HIS A 157 -2.60 -17.47 1.63
CA HIS A 157 -4.01 -17.49 2.02
C HIS A 157 -4.90 -17.11 0.85
N GLY A 158 -5.89 -17.96 0.55
CA GLY A 158 -6.82 -17.70 -0.56
C GLY A 158 -6.15 -17.48 -1.91
N GLY A 159 -5.06 -18.20 -2.19
CA GLY A 159 -4.29 -18.08 -3.43
C GLY A 159 -3.39 -16.84 -3.53
N ARG A 160 -3.14 -16.15 -2.40
CA ARG A 160 -2.28 -14.95 -2.35
C ARG A 160 -1.17 -15.14 -1.33
N LEU A 161 0.00 -14.59 -1.62
CA LEU A 161 1.11 -14.51 -0.67
C LEU A 161 0.96 -13.27 0.19
N LEU A 162 0.97 -13.47 1.51
CA LEU A 162 0.78 -12.46 2.53
C LEU A 162 2.03 -12.37 3.42
N ASP A 163 2.40 -11.15 3.77
CA ASP A 163 3.49 -10.82 4.69
C ASP A 163 2.90 -10.36 6.02
N SER A 164 3.07 -11.14 7.09
CA SER A 164 2.65 -10.76 8.44
C SER A 164 3.84 -10.27 9.26
N GLY A 165 3.81 -9.01 9.71
CA GLY A 165 4.91 -8.38 10.42
C GLY A 165 4.75 -8.37 11.93
N PHE A 166 5.78 -8.86 12.62
CA PHE A 166 5.86 -9.00 14.07
C PHE A 166 7.14 -8.35 14.60
N ARG A 167 7.04 -7.71 15.75
CA ARG A 167 8.19 -7.23 16.51
C ARG A 167 8.20 -7.91 17.87
N ALA A 168 9.14 -8.80 18.09
CA ALA A 168 9.38 -9.43 19.38
C ALA A 168 9.76 -8.38 20.43
N ASP A 169 9.42 -8.66 21.68
CA ASP A 169 9.92 -7.90 22.83
C ASP A 169 11.46 -8.03 22.94
N ARG A 170 12.02 -9.17 22.53
CA ARG A 170 13.47 -9.39 22.38
C ARG A 170 13.83 -9.64 20.90
N PRO A 171 14.40 -8.66 20.19
CA PRO A 171 14.73 -8.79 18.77
C PRO A 171 15.67 -9.96 18.42
N ALA A 172 16.50 -10.42 19.37
CA ALA A 172 17.38 -11.57 19.17
C ALA A 172 16.61 -12.86 18.87
N GLU A 173 15.36 -12.97 19.29
CA GLU A 173 14.49 -14.14 19.03
C GLU A 173 14.16 -14.26 17.54
N HIS A 174 14.16 -13.16 16.77
CA HIS A 174 13.77 -13.19 15.36
C HIS A 174 14.66 -14.10 14.50
N ALA A 175 15.96 -14.18 14.79
CA ALA A 175 16.90 -15.01 14.02
C ALA A 175 16.60 -16.50 14.16
N ALA A 176 16.20 -16.96 15.35
CA ALA A 176 15.79 -18.35 15.57
C ALA A 176 14.52 -18.70 14.78
N TRP A 177 13.57 -17.76 14.69
CA TRP A 177 12.36 -17.93 13.90
C TRP A 177 12.62 -18.03 12.40
N VAL A 178 13.53 -17.21 11.86
CA VAL A 178 13.95 -17.34 10.46
C VAL A 178 14.67 -18.67 10.22
N GLY A 179 15.49 -19.13 11.17
CA GLY A 179 16.15 -20.43 11.09
C GLY A 179 15.17 -21.61 11.02
N GLU A 180 14.12 -21.60 11.85
CA GLU A 180 13.12 -22.68 11.90
C GLU A 180 12.11 -22.63 10.73
N LEU A 181 11.69 -21.43 10.30
CA LEU A 181 10.73 -21.27 9.21
C LEU A 181 11.38 -21.32 7.81
N GLY A 182 12.70 -21.18 7.75
CA GLY A 182 13.44 -20.99 6.51
C GLY A 182 13.41 -19.55 6.02
N ALA A 183 14.48 -19.14 5.33
CA ALA A 183 14.55 -17.82 4.71
C ALA A 183 13.61 -17.76 3.49
N PHE A 184 12.90 -16.64 3.35
CA PHE A 184 12.06 -16.38 2.17
C PHE A 184 12.28 -14.96 1.65
N ASP A 185 12.61 -14.85 0.36
CA ASP A 185 12.70 -13.57 -0.34
C ASP A 185 11.56 -13.44 -1.36
N PRO A 186 10.55 -12.58 -1.11
CA PRO A 186 9.47 -12.36 -2.06
C PRO A 186 9.93 -11.71 -3.38
N TYR A 187 11.15 -11.15 -3.43
CA TYR A 187 11.69 -10.47 -4.61
C TYR A 187 12.56 -11.37 -5.50
N GLU A 188 12.90 -12.58 -5.04
CA GLU A 188 13.71 -13.50 -5.85
C GLU A 188 12.97 -13.91 -7.14
N GLY A 189 11.65 -14.07 -7.07
CA GLY A 189 10.80 -14.34 -8.24
C GLY A 189 10.60 -13.15 -9.18
N SER A 190 10.85 -11.91 -8.74
CA SER A 190 10.71 -10.71 -9.59
C SER A 190 12.00 -10.34 -10.32
N LEU A 191 13.16 -10.75 -9.80
CA LEU A 191 14.48 -10.49 -10.41
C LEU A 191 14.78 -11.37 -11.63
N VAL A 192 14.13 -12.53 -11.78
CA VAL A 192 14.34 -13.45 -12.94
C VAL A 192 13.83 -12.84 -14.27
N GLY A 193 13.02 -11.78 -14.23
CA GLY A 193 12.58 -11.03 -15.41
C GLY A 193 13.56 -9.95 -15.92
N HIS A 194 14.72 -9.79 -15.28
CA HIS A 194 15.79 -8.86 -15.69
C HIS A 194 17.06 -9.64 -16.04
N THR A 195 16.96 -10.63 -16.92
CA THR A 195 18.17 -11.15 -17.57
C THR A 195 18.76 -10.05 -18.46
N SER A 196 19.92 -9.59 -18.04
CA SER A 196 20.83 -8.68 -18.73
C SER A 196 20.91 -8.97 -20.23
N ASN A 197 20.41 -8.04 -21.05
CA ASN A 197 20.91 -7.84 -22.40
C ASN A 197 22.32 -7.25 -22.25
N THR A 198 23.32 -8.11 -22.06
CA THR A 198 24.72 -7.74 -22.31
C THR A 198 24.89 -7.77 -23.83
N PRO A 199 25.17 -6.64 -24.50
CA PRO A 199 25.58 -6.71 -25.90
C PRO A 199 26.95 -7.41 -25.91
N GLU A 200 27.07 -8.52 -26.62
CA GLU A 200 28.37 -9.02 -27.03
C GLU A 200 28.98 -7.99 -27.98
N GLU A 201 29.82 -7.12 -27.43
CA GLU A 201 30.67 -6.22 -28.19
C GLU A 201 31.83 -7.04 -28.75
N GLY A 202 31.74 -7.32 -30.05
CA GLY A 202 32.74 -8.05 -30.80
C GLY A 202 34.12 -7.39 -30.72
N ALA A 203 35.12 -8.20 -30.39
CA ALA A 203 36.52 -7.82 -30.49
C ALA A 203 36.97 -7.76 -31.97
N PRO A 204 37.80 -6.78 -32.37
CA PRO A 204 38.52 -6.82 -33.63
C PRO A 204 39.74 -7.76 -33.58
#